data_AF-A0A084W577-F1
#
_entry.id   AF-A0A084W577-F1
#
_cell.length_a   1.000
_cell.length_b   1.000
_cell.length_c   1.000
_cell.angle_alpha   90.00
_cell.angle_beta   90.00
_cell.angle_gamma   90.00
#
_symmetry.space_group_name_H-M   'P 1'
#
loop_
_entity.id
_entity.type
_entity.pdbx_description
1 polymer ?
#
loop_
_entity_poly.entity_id
_entity_poly.type
_entity_poly.pdbx_seq_one_letter_code
_entity_poly.pdbx_strand_id
1 'polypeptide(L)'
;MKLLRIDDHKYYYQLSFTEMLELAKRYKENGVKMFPKYPLFAHAYFNRAVKCLLSWSPIEELEETSAKEEARSLVETLYLNISACLIKENRYDEVPHVLRYTNAQENPSVKATYRKALAHYMLKQFPEAVATLQKIDYASSKECVALHKQIVEARQQDKSNYNMMVKKMFG
;
A
#
# COMPACT_ATOMS: atom_id res chain seq x y z
N MET A 1 -15.97 -5.84 -33.86
CA MET A 1 -14.86 -6.64 -33.29
C MET A 1 -15.01 -8.08 -33.76
N LYS A 2 -13.93 -8.73 -34.21
CA LYS A 2 -13.92 -10.16 -34.55
C LYS A 2 -12.94 -10.87 -33.62
N LEU A 3 -13.41 -11.86 -32.87
CA LEU A 3 -12.55 -12.70 -32.03
C LEU A 3 -11.71 -13.61 -32.93
N LEU A 4 -10.37 -13.53 -32.81
CA LEU A 4 -9.46 -14.28 -33.69
C LEU A 4 -9.02 -15.61 -33.09
N ARG A 5 -8.78 -15.66 -31.77
CA ARG A 5 -8.28 -16.83 -31.06
C ARG A 5 -8.59 -16.72 -29.57
N ILE A 6 -8.80 -17.86 -28.91
CA ILE A 6 -8.78 -17.99 -27.45
C ILE A 6 -7.62 -18.93 -27.15
N ASP A 7 -6.69 -18.48 -26.31
CA ASP A 7 -5.56 -19.30 -25.87
C ASP A 7 -5.87 -19.88 -24.49
N ASP A 8 -5.71 -21.19 -24.33
CA ASP A 8 -5.80 -21.83 -23.03
C ASP A 8 -4.56 -21.48 -22.20
N HIS A 9 -4.79 -21.21 -20.92
CA HIS A 9 -3.73 -20.97 -19.96
C HIS A 9 -3.71 -22.11 -18.96
N LYS A 10 -2.50 -22.53 -18.55
CA LYS A 10 -2.32 -23.46 -17.44
C LYS A 10 -3.04 -22.92 -16.20
N TYR A 11 -3.66 -23.82 -15.44
CA TYR A 11 -4.22 -23.46 -14.13
C TYR A 11 -3.10 -23.03 -13.17
N TYR A 12 -3.42 -22.19 -12.18
CA TYR A 12 -2.41 -21.68 -11.24
C TYR A 12 -1.64 -22.78 -10.50
N TYR A 13 -2.28 -23.90 -10.16
CA TYR A 13 -1.64 -25.03 -9.50
C TYR A 13 -0.70 -25.83 -10.42
N GLN A 14 -0.74 -25.59 -11.73
CA GLN A 14 0.11 -26.25 -12.73
C GLN A 14 1.33 -25.40 -13.10
N LEU A 15 1.38 -24.15 -12.66
CA LEU A 15 2.48 -23.24 -12.95
C LEU A 15 3.62 -23.48 -11.96
N SER A 16 4.86 -23.50 -12.44
CA SER A 16 6.02 -23.48 -11.56
C SER A 16 6.14 -22.13 -10.84
N PHE A 17 6.98 -22.06 -9.80
CA PHE A 17 7.27 -20.80 -9.12
C PHE A 17 7.77 -19.72 -10.10
N THR A 18 8.71 -20.07 -10.98
CA THR A 18 9.25 -19.15 -12.00
C THR A 18 8.15 -18.67 -12.96
N GLU A 19 7.26 -19.56 -13.41
CA GLU A 19 6.14 -19.16 -14.28
C GLU A 19 5.16 -18.22 -13.56
N MET A 20 4.91 -18.46 -12.26
CA MET A 20 4.07 -17.60 -11.42
C MET A 20 4.71 -16.24 -11.15
N LEU A 21 6.03 -16.21 -10.95
CA LEU A 21 6.79 -14.97 -10.79
C LEU A 21 6.71 -14.12 -12.07
N GLU A 22 6.89 -14.72 -13.24
CA GLU A 22 6.73 -14.04 -14.53
C GLU A 22 5.29 -13.56 -14.76
N LEU A 23 4.29 -14.36 -14.40
CA LEU A 23 2.89 -13.94 -14.46
C LEU A 23 2.61 -12.73 -13.54
N ALA A 24 3.15 -12.73 -12.32
CA ALA A 24 3.04 -11.61 -11.39
C ALA A 24 3.68 -10.33 -11.94
N LYS A 25 4.84 -10.43 -12.61
CA LYS A 25 5.49 -9.30 -13.29
C LYS A 25 4.62 -8.73 -14.40
N ARG A 26 4.02 -9.57 -15.25
CA ARG A 26 3.08 -9.11 -16.31
C ARG A 26 1.86 -8.41 -15.73
N TYR A 27 1.29 -8.93 -14.64
CA TYR A 27 0.19 -8.26 -13.96
C TYR A 27 0.62 -6.91 -13.35
N LYS A 28 1.80 -6.82 -12.74
CA LYS A 28 2.37 -5.54 -12.27
C LYS A 28 2.44 -4.53 -13.43
N GLU A 29 3.02 -4.90 -14.56
CA GLU A 29 3.16 -4.01 -15.71
C GLU A 29 1.81 -3.50 -16.23
N ASN A 30 0.82 -4.39 -16.34
CA ASN A 30 -0.54 -4.01 -16.72
C ASN A 30 -1.16 -3.06 -15.69
N GLY A 31 -0.95 -3.30 -14.39
CA GLY A 31 -1.38 -2.40 -13.33
C GLY A 31 -0.75 -1.02 -13.45
N VAL A 32 0.56 -0.93 -13.73
CA VAL A 32 1.26 0.35 -13.95
C VAL A 32 0.68 1.10 -15.15
N LYS A 33 0.40 0.41 -16.26
CA LYS A 33 -0.23 1.02 -17.45
C LYS A 33 -1.63 1.57 -17.15
N MET A 34 -2.42 0.86 -16.33
CA MET A 34 -3.78 1.28 -15.98
C MET A 34 -3.84 2.41 -14.95
N PHE A 35 -2.88 2.46 -14.01
CA PHE A 35 -2.94 3.32 -12.81
C PHE A 35 -3.22 4.81 -13.07
N PRO A 36 -2.67 5.46 -14.10
CA PRO A 36 -2.93 6.88 -14.35
C PRO A 36 -4.41 7.19 -14.60
N LYS A 37 -5.09 6.36 -15.41
CA LYS A 37 -6.44 6.61 -15.91
C LYS A 37 -7.52 5.75 -15.25
N TYR A 38 -7.16 4.55 -14.81
CA TYR A 38 -8.08 3.51 -14.37
C TYR A 38 -7.58 2.85 -13.07
N PRO A 39 -7.56 3.57 -11.94
CA PRO A 39 -6.99 3.09 -10.68
C PRO A 39 -7.67 1.80 -10.16
N LEU A 40 -8.98 1.64 -10.35
CA LEU A 40 -9.69 0.41 -9.98
C LEU A 40 -9.18 -0.81 -10.75
N PHE A 41 -8.94 -0.67 -12.06
CA PHE A 41 -8.40 -1.75 -12.88
C PHE A 41 -6.93 -2.03 -12.52
N ALA A 42 -6.16 -0.98 -12.24
CA ALA A 42 -4.79 -1.13 -11.75
C ALA A 42 -4.74 -1.91 -10.43
N HIS A 43 -5.62 -1.57 -9.50
CA HIS A 43 -5.77 -2.25 -8.22
C HIS A 43 -6.08 -3.74 -8.42
N ALA A 44 -7.00 -4.08 -9.33
CA ALA A 44 -7.31 -5.47 -9.66
C ALA A 44 -6.08 -6.23 -10.20
N TYR A 45 -5.29 -5.62 -11.08
CA TYR A 45 -4.06 -6.22 -11.59
C TYR A 45 -3.00 -6.43 -10.50
N PHE A 46 -2.75 -5.42 -9.65
CA PHE A 46 -1.79 -5.57 -8.56
C PHE A 46 -2.21 -6.65 -7.56
N ASN A 47 -3.50 -6.74 -7.24
CA ASN A 47 -4.02 -7.82 -6.39
C ASN A 47 -3.84 -9.20 -7.02
N ARG A 48 -4.03 -9.34 -8.34
CA ARG A 48 -3.74 -10.60 -9.05
C ARG A 48 -2.26 -10.95 -8.96
N ALA A 49 -1.37 -9.98 -9.15
CA ALA A 49 0.07 -10.18 -9.02
C ALA A 49 0.47 -10.66 -7.61
N VAL A 50 -0.06 -10.02 -6.55
CA VAL A 50 0.22 -10.43 -5.16
C VAL A 50 -0.30 -11.84 -4.90
N LYS A 51 -1.53 -12.16 -5.35
CA LYS A 51 -2.10 -13.50 -5.19
C LYS A 51 -1.23 -14.58 -5.83
N CYS A 52 -0.64 -14.32 -6.99
CA CYS A 52 0.30 -15.26 -7.61
C CYS A 52 1.47 -15.60 -6.69
N LEU A 53 2.05 -14.60 -6.03
CA LEU A 53 3.21 -14.79 -5.14
C LEU A 53 2.80 -15.41 -3.79
N LEU A 54 1.64 -15.03 -3.25
CA LEU A 54 1.14 -15.58 -1.98
C LEU A 54 0.72 -17.05 -2.07
N SER A 55 0.37 -17.57 -3.26
CA SER A 55 0.11 -19.00 -3.46
C SER A 55 1.33 -19.89 -3.19
N TRP A 56 2.52 -19.29 -3.12
CA TRP A 56 3.78 -19.96 -2.80
C TRP A 56 4.34 -19.51 -1.44
N SER A 57 3.50 -18.95 -0.58
CA SER A 57 3.89 -18.56 0.77
C SER A 57 4.00 -19.79 1.70
N PRO A 58 4.97 -19.82 2.62
CA PRO A 58 6.03 -18.83 2.82
C PRO A 58 7.12 -18.94 1.73
N ILE A 59 7.43 -17.80 1.10
CA ILE A 59 8.46 -17.70 0.05
C ILE A 59 9.85 -18.05 0.65
N GLU A 60 9.96 -17.98 1.98
CA GLU A 60 11.14 -18.35 2.75
C GLU A 60 11.57 -19.81 2.58
N GLU A 61 10.65 -20.71 2.26
CA GLU A 61 10.91 -22.15 2.12
C GLU A 61 11.40 -22.55 0.72
N LEU A 62 11.51 -21.60 -0.22
CA LEU A 62 12.02 -21.85 -1.56
C LEU A 62 13.54 -22.06 -1.54
N GLU A 63 14.01 -23.10 -2.24
CA GLU A 63 15.43 -23.46 -2.35
C GLU A 63 16.25 -22.42 -3.14
N GLU A 64 15.64 -21.75 -4.12
CA GLU A 64 16.29 -20.77 -4.99
C GLU A 64 16.33 -19.38 -4.35
N THR A 65 17.52 -18.92 -3.96
CA THR A 65 17.72 -17.67 -3.21
C THR A 65 17.43 -16.41 -4.02
N SER A 66 17.85 -16.35 -5.29
CA SER A 66 17.67 -15.18 -6.16
C SER A 66 16.19 -14.92 -6.49
N ALA A 67 15.46 -15.96 -6.89
CA ALA A 67 14.05 -15.85 -7.24
C ALA A 67 13.18 -15.52 -6.00
N LYS A 68 13.59 -15.98 -4.82
CA LYS A 68 12.99 -15.62 -3.52
C LYS A 68 13.17 -14.14 -3.18
N GLU A 69 14.38 -13.60 -3.32
CA GLU A 69 14.64 -12.17 -3.09
C GLU A 69 13.87 -11.29 -4.08
N GLU A 70 13.83 -11.70 -5.35
CA GLU A 70 13.05 -11.00 -6.38
C GLU A 70 11.56 -11.00 -6.04
N ALA A 71 11.00 -12.15 -5.65
CA ALA A 71 9.59 -12.26 -5.28
C ALA A 71 9.26 -11.40 -4.05
N ARG A 72 10.14 -11.37 -3.02
CA ARG A 72 9.95 -10.52 -1.84
C ARG A 72 9.93 -9.03 -2.22
N SER A 73 10.91 -8.59 -3.01
CA SER A 73 10.98 -7.22 -3.51
C SER A 73 9.76 -6.84 -4.35
N LEU A 74 9.28 -7.79 -5.16
CA LEU A 74 8.08 -7.62 -5.98
C LEU A 74 6.81 -7.48 -5.10
N VAL A 75 6.65 -8.29 -4.05
CA VAL A 75 5.53 -8.17 -3.10
C VAL A 75 5.50 -6.80 -2.45
N GLU A 76 6.62 -6.30 -1.94
CA GLU A 76 6.68 -4.95 -1.33
C GLU A 76 6.31 -3.86 -2.33
N THR A 77 6.84 -3.95 -3.56
CA THR A 77 6.49 -3.04 -4.65
C THR A 77 5.00 -3.06 -4.97
N LEU A 78 4.39 -4.26 -4.97
CA LEU A 78 2.96 -4.42 -5.23
C LEU A 78 2.11 -3.84 -4.09
N TYR A 79 2.47 -4.03 -2.83
CA TYR A 79 1.77 -3.40 -1.70
C TYR A 79 1.85 -1.87 -1.74
N LEU A 80 3.01 -1.32 -2.14
CA LEU A 80 3.13 0.11 -2.41
C LEU A 80 2.18 0.54 -3.54
N ASN A 81 2.09 -0.21 -4.64
CA ASN A 81 1.20 0.16 -5.74
C ASN A 81 -0.28 0.01 -5.39
N ILE A 82 -0.66 -1.00 -4.62
CA ILE A 82 -2.02 -1.19 -4.09
C ILE A 82 -2.40 -0.02 -3.19
N SER A 83 -1.53 0.36 -2.24
CA SER A 83 -1.80 1.52 -1.36
C SER A 83 -1.98 2.83 -2.14
N ALA A 84 -1.25 3.02 -3.24
CA ALA A 84 -1.45 4.17 -4.12
C ALA A 84 -2.82 4.16 -4.82
N CYS A 85 -3.32 2.98 -5.22
CA CYS A 85 -4.65 2.84 -5.79
C CYS A 85 -5.72 3.16 -4.74
N LEU A 86 -5.63 2.54 -3.56
CA LEU A 86 -6.55 2.77 -2.45
C LEU A 86 -6.66 4.26 -2.07
N ILE A 87 -5.52 4.97 -2.00
CA ILE A 87 -5.49 6.41 -1.75
C ILE A 87 -6.23 7.19 -2.85
N LYS A 88 -6.00 6.86 -4.13
CA LYS A 88 -6.72 7.50 -5.25
C LYS A 88 -8.23 7.23 -5.22
N GLU A 89 -8.63 6.10 -4.66
CA GLU A 89 -10.03 5.69 -4.49
C GLU A 89 -10.65 6.20 -3.16
N ASN A 90 -9.91 6.99 -2.36
CA ASN A 90 -10.30 7.44 -1.01
C ASN A 90 -10.61 6.30 -0.01
N ARG A 91 -10.05 5.10 -0.24
CA ARG A 91 -10.20 3.91 0.61
C ARG A 91 -9.09 3.85 1.66
N TYR A 92 -9.08 4.81 2.57
CA TYR A 92 -7.98 5.01 3.51
C TYR A 92 -7.90 3.94 4.60
N ASP A 93 -9.03 3.36 4.99
CA ASP A 93 -9.14 2.30 6.00
C ASP A 93 -8.34 1.03 5.63
N GLU A 94 -8.22 0.74 4.34
CA GLU A 94 -7.49 -0.46 3.86
C GLU A 94 -5.96 -0.25 3.76
N VAL A 95 -5.51 0.99 3.64
CA VAL A 95 -4.09 1.32 3.41
C VAL A 95 -3.19 0.82 4.56
N PRO A 96 -3.50 1.05 5.86
CA PRO A 96 -2.69 0.53 6.96
C PRO A 96 -2.59 -1.00 6.98
N HIS A 97 -3.62 -1.71 6.53
CA HIS A 97 -3.65 -3.17 6.48
C HIS A 97 -2.72 -3.73 5.40
N VAL A 98 -2.72 -3.10 4.22
CA VAL A 98 -1.82 -3.45 3.11
C VAL A 98 -0.37 -3.14 3.47
N LEU A 99 -0.13 -1.99 4.12
CA LEU A 99 1.20 -1.56 4.56
C LEU A 99 1.53 -2.03 5.98
N ARG A 100 0.98 -3.15 6.44
CA ARG A 100 1.30 -3.67 7.79
C ARG A 100 2.73 -4.21 7.89
N TYR A 101 3.30 -4.69 6.78
CA TYR A 101 4.64 -5.28 6.74
C TYR A 101 5.72 -4.28 7.20
N THR A 102 5.51 -2.98 7.00
CA THR A 102 6.42 -1.93 7.46
C THR A 102 6.53 -1.83 8.98
N ASN A 103 5.63 -2.47 9.74
CA ASN A 103 5.73 -2.49 11.20
C ASN A 103 6.90 -3.32 11.71
N ALA A 104 7.30 -4.35 10.96
CA ALA A 104 8.43 -5.22 11.31
C ALA A 104 9.77 -4.72 10.73
N GLN A 105 9.75 -3.68 9.89
CA GLN A 105 10.96 -3.10 9.30
C GLN A 105 11.56 -2.08 10.28
N GLU A 106 12.86 -2.22 10.57
CA GLU A 106 13.62 -1.23 11.34
C GLU A 106 13.67 0.11 10.60
N ASN A 107 13.88 0.06 9.28
CA ASN A 107 13.97 1.22 8.40
C ASN A 107 12.94 1.11 7.26
N PRO A 108 11.65 1.42 7.51
CA PRO A 108 10.63 1.34 6.48
C PRO A 108 10.83 2.41 5.41
N SER A 109 10.44 2.10 4.17
CA SER A 109 10.59 3.06 3.05
C SER A 109 9.80 4.36 3.30
N VAL A 110 10.41 5.50 2.96
CA VAL A 110 9.77 6.83 3.10
C VAL A 110 8.39 6.86 2.43
N LYS A 111 8.26 6.25 1.26
CA LYS A 111 7.00 6.19 0.49
C LYS A 111 5.91 5.38 1.21
N ALA A 112 6.25 4.23 1.78
CA ALA A 112 5.28 3.42 2.53
C ALA A 112 4.86 4.14 3.81
N THR A 113 5.82 4.71 4.54
CA THR A 113 5.59 5.46 5.77
C THR A 113 4.68 6.66 5.52
N TYR A 114 4.97 7.47 4.49
CA TYR A 114 4.14 8.61 4.10
C TYR A 114 2.70 8.19 3.78
N ARG A 115 2.50 7.17 2.94
CA ARG A 115 1.16 6.71 2.53
C ARG A 115 0.36 6.16 3.71
N LYS A 116 1.01 5.44 4.62
CA LYS A 116 0.37 4.90 5.84
C LYS A 116 -0.01 6.03 6.81
N ALA A 117 0.87 7.00 7.02
CA ALA A 117 0.58 8.17 7.83
C ALA A 117 -0.55 9.03 7.24
N LEU A 118 -0.55 9.22 5.91
CA LEU A 118 -1.60 9.92 5.20
C LEU A 118 -2.96 9.23 5.41
N ALA A 119 -3.00 7.90 5.34
CA ALA A 119 -4.23 7.16 5.60
C ALA A 119 -4.73 7.35 7.04
N HIS A 120 -3.86 7.21 8.05
CA HIS A 120 -4.23 7.49 9.44
C HIS A 120 -4.74 8.94 9.63
N TYR A 121 -4.09 9.92 8.99
CA TYR A 121 -4.54 11.31 9.01
C TYR A 121 -5.95 11.48 8.42
N MET A 122 -6.22 10.90 7.25
CA MET A 122 -7.53 10.96 6.60
C MET A 122 -8.64 10.27 7.42
N LEU A 123 -8.27 9.30 8.25
CA LEU A 123 -9.16 8.64 9.23
C LEU A 123 -9.26 9.38 10.57
N LYS A 124 -8.66 10.57 10.69
CA LYS A 124 -8.55 11.37 11.93
C LYS A 124 -7.83 10.66 13.09
N GLN A 125 -7.02 9.65 12.77
CA GLN A 125 -6.17 8.92 13.71
C GLN A 125 -4.84 9.66 13.86
N PHE A 126 -4.89 10.87 14.44
CA PHE A 126 -3.73 11.77 14.50
C PHE A 126 -2.54 11.21 15.28
N PRO A 127 -2.72 10.57 16.46
CA PRO A 127 -1.61 9.96 17.18
C PRO A 127 -0.87 8.91 16.35
N GLU A 128 -1.62 8.04 15.67
CA GLU A 128 -1.10 6.98 14.81
C GLU A 128 -0.39 7.55 13.59
N ALA A 129 -0.92 8.62 13.00
CA ALA A 129 -0.30 9.31 11.87
C ALA A 129 1.08 9.89 12.25
N VAL A 130 1.18 10.57 13.39
CA VAL A 130 2.46 11.13 13.89
C VAL A 130 3.45 10.01 14.22
N ALA A 131 3.01 8.99 14.98
CA ALA A 131 3.86 7.85 15.34
C ALA A 131 4.38 7.11 14.10
N THR A 132 3.57 7.03 13.04
CA THR A 132 4.00 6.44 11.77
C THR A 132 5.11 7.26 11.12
N LEU A 133 4.98 8.59 11.02
CA LEU A 133 6.03 9.46 10.45
C LEU A 133 7.33 9.42 11.25
N GLN A 134 7.25 9.30 12.57
CA GLN A 134 8.42 9.27 13.46
C GLN A 134 9.29 8.00 13.31
N LYS A 135 8.85 6.99 12.56
CA LYS A 135 9.66 5.80 12.25
C LYS A 135 10.79 6.06 11.27
N ILE A 136 10.80 7.21 10.61
CA ILE A 136 11.83 7.62 9.66
C ILE A 136 12.31 9.02 10.02
N ASP A 137 13.44 9.44 9.44
CA ASP A 137 13.80 10.86 9.39
C ASP A 137 12.86 11.60 8.43
N TYR A 138 11.63 11.89 8.90
CA TYR A 138 10.60 12.52 8.09
C TYR A 138 10.95 13.96 7.72
N ALA A 139 11.87 14.60 8.46
CA ALA A 139 12.33 15.97 8.19
C ALA A 139 13.12 16.06 6.87
N SER A 140 13.72 14.96 6.43
CA SER A 140 14.40 14.85 5.13
C SER A 140 13.43 14.92 3.92
N SER A 141 12.12 14.72 4.13
CA SER A 141 11.10 14.70 3.07
C SER A 141 10.13 15.86 3.19
N LYS A 142 10.11 16.74 2.17
CA LYS A 142 9.19 17.89 2.09
C LYS A 142 7.72 17.46 2.21
N GLU A 143 7.35 16.34 1.59
CA GLU A 143 5.98 15.79 1.65
C GLU A 143 5.60 15.34 3.05
N CYS A 144 6.52 14.69 3.77
CA CYS A 144 6.28 14.22 5.13
C CYS A 144 6.21 15.39 6.13
N VAL A 145 7.07 16.40 5.96
CA VAL A 145 7.02 17.64 6.76
C VAL A 145 5.68 18.36 6.57
N ALA A 146 5.23 18.49 5.32
CA ALA A 146 3.94 19.11 5.02
C ALA A 146 2.78 18.33 5.66
N LEU A 147 2.78 17.00 5.57
CA LEU A 147 1.76 16.16 6.19
C LEU A 147 1.79 16.26 7.73
N HIS A 148 2.96 16.24 8.34
CA HIS A 148 3.10 16.41 9.79
C HIS A 148 2.47 17.74 10.25
N LYS A 149 2.75 18.84 9.55
CA LYS A 149 2.15 20.14 9.83
C LYS A 149 0.62 20.10 9.75
N GLN A 150 0.06 19.50 8.69
CA GLN A 150 -1.38 19.33 8.54
C GLN A 150 -2.01 18.52 9.68
N ILE A 151 -1.35 17.45 10.12
CA ILE A 151 -1.81 16.62 11.25
C ILE A 151 -1.86 17.45 12.55
N VAL A 152 -0.82 18.24 12.83
CA VAL A 152 -0.76 19.06 14.05
C VAL A 152 -1.85 20.13 14.04
N GLU A 153 -2.02 20.84 12.92
CA GLU A 153 -3.05 21.88 12.76
C GLU A 153 -4.45 21.29 12.92
N ALA A 154 -4.76 20.18 12.24
CA ALA A 154 -6.06 19.51 12.34
C ALA A 154 -6.36 19.05 13.77
N ARG A 155 -5.36 18.49 14.47
CA ARG A 155 -5.52 18.04 15.86
C ARG A 155 -5.80 19.20 16.81
N GLN A 156 -5.14 20.35 16.63
CA GLN A 156 -5.39 21.55 17.43
C GLN A 156 -6.82 22.08 17.21
N GLN A 157 -7.27 22.09 15.96
CA GLN A 157 -8.63 22.51 15.63
C GLN A 157 -9.68 21.60 16.26
N ASP A 158 -9.50 20.28 16.17
CA ASP A 158 -10.44 19.31 16.77
C ASP A 158 -10.48 19.44 18.30
N LYS A 159 -9.33 19.68 18.95
CA LYS A 159 -9.27 19.95 20.39
C LYS A 159 -10.02 21.23 20.77
N SER A 160 -9.85 22.30 20.00
CA SER A 160 -10.56 23.57 20.21
C SER A 160 -12.07 23.39 20.09
N ASN A 161 -12.51 22.69 19.03
CA ASN A 161 -13.92 22.39 18.78
C ASN A 161 -14.54 21.58 19.93
N TYR A 162 -13.84 20.54 20.40
CA TYR A 162 -14.27 19.75 21.55
C TYR A 162 -14.43 20.60 22.81
N ASN A 163 -13.43 21.44 23.12
CA ASN A 163 -13.48 22.32 24.29
C ASN A 163 -14.65 23.31 24.24
N MET A 164 -14.92 23.88 23.06
CA MET A 164 -16.09 24.77 22.86
C MET A 164 -17.40 24.01 23.08
N MET A 165 -17.51 22.78 22.57
CA MET A 165 -18.69 21.95 22.74
C MET A 165 -18.94 21.61 24.22
N VAL A 166 -17.89 21.19 24.95
CA VAL A 166 -17.96 20.90 26.38
C VAL A 166 -18.37 22.14 27.17
N LYS A 167 -17.77 23.30 26.88
CA LYS A 167 -18.13 24.57 27.54
C LYS A 167 -19.60 24.93 27.31
N LYS A 168 -20.15 24.67 26.12
CA LYS A 168 -21.57 24.93 25.83
C LYS A 168 -22.52 23.96 26.56
N MET A 169 -22.10 22.71 26.78
CA MET A 169 -22.92 21.70 27.45
C MET A 169 -22.89 21.79 28.97
N PHE A 170 -21.77 22.23 29.56
CA PHE A 170 -21.51 22.13 31.00
C PHE A 170 -21.01 23.42 31.67
N GLY A 171 -20.81 24.51 30.92
CA GLY A 171 -20.41 25.81 31.43
C GLY A 171 -21.55 26.82 31.34
#